data_AF-A0A497KYL5-F1
#
_entry.id   AF-A0A497KYL5-F1
#
_cell.length_a   1.000
_cell.length_b   1.000
_cell.length_c   1.000
_cell.angle_alpha   90.00
_cell.angle_beta   90.00
_cell.angle_gamma   90.00
#
_symmetry.space_group_name_H-M   'P 1'
#
loop_
_entity.id
_entity.type
_entity.pdbx_description
1 polymer ?
#
loop_
_entity_poly.entity_id
_entity_poly.type
_entity_poly.pdbx_seq_one_letter_code
_entity_poly.pdbx_strand_id
1 'polypeptide(L)' 'ETMPRLEVATVEGATHMVPQDKPAEFEHHVRSFLRKLE' A
#
# COMPACT_ATOMS: atom_id res chain seq x y z
N GLU A 1 -22.16 0.10 5.74
CA GLU A 1 -21.15 0.74 6.61
C GLU A 1 -20.12 1.44 5.74
N THR A 2 -19.64 2.61 6.14
CA THR A 2 -18.52 3.29 5.47
C THR A 2 -17.31 3.27 6.40
N MET A 3 -16.12 2.99 5.86
CA MET A 3 -14.85 3.09 6.59
C MET A 3 -14.18 4.42 6.22
N PRO A 4 -14.43 5.52 6.95
CA PRO A 4 -14.05 6.88 6.53
C PRO A 4 -12.54 7.15 6.45
N ARG A 5 -11.70 6.22 6.94
CA ARG A 5 -10.23 6.32 6.91
C ARG A 5 -9.57 5.20 6.11
N LEU A 6 -10.34 4.47 5.31
CA LEU A 6 -9.79 3.44 4.45
C LEU A 6 -9.17 4.09 3.21
N GLU A 7 -7.87 3.88 3.02
CA GLU A 7 -7.16 4.19 1.79
C GLU A 7 -6.88 2.91 1.03
N VAL A 8 -7.16 2.90 -0.28
CA VAL A 8 -6.93 1.75 -1.17
C VAL A 8 -5.96 2.17 -2.26
N ALA A 9 -4.91 1.37 -2.47
CA ALA A 9 -3.95 1.53 -3.55
C ALA A 9 -3.88 0.24 -4.37
N THR A 10 -3.86 0.39 -5.70
CA THR A 10 -3.66 -0.72 -6.64
C THR A 10 -2.24 -0.65 -7.17
N VAL A 11 -1.52 -1.77 -7.09
CA VAL A 11 -0.15 -1.89 -7.61
C VAL A 11 -0.20 -2.69 -8.91
N GLU A 12 0.06 -2.03 -10.04
CA GLU A 12 -0.05 -2.67 -11.34
C GLU A 12 1.08 -3.68 -11.62
N GLY A 13 0.69 -4.80 -12.23
CA GLY A 13 1.63 -5.88 -12.54
C GLY A 13 2.15 -6.65 -11.32
N ALA A 14 1.54 -6.47 -10.14
CA ALA A 14 1.71 -7.38 -9.01
C ALA A 14 0.61 -8.44 -9.02
N THR A 15 0.95 -9.64 -8.53
CA THR A 15 0.00 -10.72 -8.26
C THR A 15 -0.48 -10.61 -6.80
N HIS A 16 -0.69 -11.73 -6.11
CA HIS A 16 -1.13 -11.71 -4.71
C HIS A 16 -0.05 -11.16 -3.76
N MET A 17 1.23 -11.45 -4.03
CA MET A 17 2.33 -11.11 -3.14
C MET A 17 3.04 -9.82 -3.60
N VAL A 18 2.38 -8.68 -3.41
CA VAL A 18 2.93 -7.34 -3.77
C VAL A 18 4.35 -7.10 -3.24
N PRO A 19 4.73 -7.46 -1.99
CA PRO A 19 6.10 -7.27 -1.52
C PRO A 19 7.14 -8.07 -2.30
N GLN A 20 6.75 -9.24 -2.84
CA GLN A 20 7.62 -10.09 -3.64
C GLN A 20 7.71 -9.61 -5.10
N ASP A 21 6.58 -9.19 -5.68
CA ASP A 21 6.50 -8.80 -7.08
C ASP A 21 6.99 -7.36 -7.33
N LYS A 22 6.71 -6.44 -6.40
CA LYS A 22 6.98 -4.99 -6.51
C LYS A 22 7.54 -4.43 -5.20
N PRO A 23 8.73 -4.87 -4.75
CA PRO A 23 9.27 -4.54 -3.42
C PRO A 23 9.42 -3.02 -3.17
N ALA A 24 9.89 -2.27 -4.17
CA ALA A 24 10.11 -0.82 -4.04
C ALA A 24 8.81 -0.03 -3.90
N GLU A 25 7.77 -0.39 -4.67
CA GLU A 25 6.47 0.27 -4.62
C GLU A 25 5.73 -0.07 -3.32
N PHE A 26 5.80 -1.34 -2.89
CA PHE A 26 5.33 -1.75 -1.57
C PHE A 26 5.98 -0.93 -0.45
N GLU A 27 7.31 -0.82 -0.44
CA GLU A 27 8.03 -0.05 0.57
C GLU A 27 7.59 1.42 0.57
N HIS A 28 7.45 2.03 -0.62
CA HIS A 28 6.97 3.40 -0.75
C HIS A 28 5.60 3.59 -0.10
N HIS A 29 4.64 2.72 -0.41
CA HIS A 29 3.29 2.78 0.16
C HIS A 29 3.28 2.60 1.68
N VAL A 30 4.01 1.61 2.21
CA VAL A 30 4.10 1.38 3.65
C VAL A 30 4.71 2.58 4.37
N ARG A 31 5.81 3.15 3.86
CA ARG A 31 6.43 4.33 4.47
C ARG A 31 5.51 5.55 4.42
N SER A 32 4.76 5.72 3.32
CA SER A 32 3.78 6.79 3.19
C SER A 32 2.66 6.66 4.20
N PHE A 33 2.13 5.45 4.38
CA PHE A 33 1.13 5.15 5.41
C PHE A 33 1.65 5.43 6.82
N LEU A 34 2.85 4.98 7.16
CA LEU A 34 3.44 5.20 8.49
C LEU A 34 3.61 6.69 8.81
N ARG A 35 4.08 7.50 7.85
CA ARG A 35 4.20 8.96 8.03
C ARG A 35 2.87 9.68 8.26
N LYS A 36 1.73 9.11 7.82
CA LYS A 36 0.40 9.69 8.07
C LYS A 36 -0.14 9.36 9.47
N LEU A 37 0.50 8.41 10.17
CA LEU A 37 0.14 8.03 11.54
C LEU A 37 0.92 8.84 12.60
N GLU A 38 2.02 9.49 12.21
CA GLU A 38 2.73 10.50 13.00
C GLU A 38 1.93 11.82 13.03
#